data_AF-A0A939ULS7-F1
#
_entry.id   AF-A0A939ULS7-F1
#
_cell.length_a   1.000
_cell.length_b   1.000
_cell.length_c   1.000
_cell.angle_alpha   90.00
_cell.angle_beta   90.00
_cell.angle_gamma   90.00
#
_symmetry.space_group_name_H-M   'P 1'
#
loop_
_entity.id
_entity.type
_entity.pdbx_description
1 polymer ?
#
loop_
_entity_poly.entity_id
_entity_poly.type
_entity_poly.pdbx_seq_one_letter_code
_entity_poly.pdbx_strand_id
1 'polypeptide(L)' 'LLEPMNPFERRLIHTTLNDIPDIETKSEGDGLYKQVRVLYKGVI' A
#
# COMPACT_ATOMS: atom_id res chain seq x y z
N LEU A 1 -1.18 -7.65 3.81
CA LEU A 1 -0.96 -7.64 2.34
C LEU A 1 -2.32 -7.64 1.70
N LEU A 2 -2.55 -6.78 0.71
CA LEU A 2 -3.85 -6.68 0.02
C LEU A 2 -3.85 -7.51 -1.27
N GLU A 3 -5.03 -7.82 -1.79
CA GLU A 3 -5.24 -8.52 -3.07
C GLU A 3 -4.70 -7.72 -4.27
N PRO A 4 -4.36 -8.36 -5.42
CA PRO A 4 -3.91 -7.64 -6.62
C PRO A 4 -5.00 -6.71 -7.14
N MET A 5 -4.60 -5.51 -7.56
CA MET A 5 -5.56 -4.48 -7.95
C MET A 5 -4.96 -3.49 -8.96
N ASN A 6 -5.83 -2.76 -9.64
CA ASN A 6 -5.40 -1.89 -10.72
C ASN A 6 -4.61 -0.67 -10.19
N PRO A 7 -3.85 0.06 -11.04
CA PRO A 7 -3.05 1.21 -10.60
C PRO A 7 -3.84 2.32 -9.90
N PHE A 8 -5.12 2.51 -10.28
CA PHE A 8 -5.98 3.54 -9.68
C PHE A 8 -6.36 3.18 -8.24
N GLU A 9 -6.75 1.93 -7.99
CA GLU A 9 -7.09 1.44 -6.64
C GLU A 9 -5.88 1.50 -5.70
N ARG A 10 -4.68 1.12 -6.19
CA ARG A 10 -3.44 1.24 -5.41
C ARG A 10 -3.14 2.69 -5.06
N ARG A 11 -3.33 3.62 -6.01
CA ARG A 11 -3.13 5.05 -5.77
C ARG A 11 -4.04 5.54 -4.65
N LEU A 12 -5.31 5.13 -4.65
CA LEU A 12 -6.25 5.52 -3.60
C LEU A 12 -5.76 5.08 -2.22
N ILE A 13 -5.29 3.84 -2.07
CA ILE A 13 -4.73 3.34 -0.80
C ILE A 13 -3.50 4.15 -0.38
N HIS A 14 -2.57 4.36 -1.31
CA HIS A 14 -1.36 5.13 -1.04
C HIS A 14 -1.69 6.55 -0.57
N THR A 15 -2.61 7.25 -1.25
CA THR A 15 -2.97 8.63 -0.88
C THR A 15 -3.77 8.70 0.42
N THR A 16 -4.68 7.76 0.66
CA THR A 16 -5.52 7.76 1.87
C THR A 16 -4.70 7.49 3.13
N LEU A 17 -3.68 6.63 3.05
CA LEU A 17 -2.86 6.25 4.20
C LEU A 17 -1.59 7.12 4.36
N ASN A 18 -1.30 8.02 3.41
CA ASN A 18 -0.08 8.84 3.40
C ASN A 18 0.04 9.76 4.62
N ASP A 19 -1.08 10.21 5.17
CA ASP A 19 -1.12 11.19 6.26
C ASP A 19 -1.09 10.55 7.65
N ILE A 20 -0.99 9.22 7.73
CA ILE A 20 -0.87 8.47 8.98
C ILE A 20 0.63 8.23 9.24
N PRO A 21 1.28 8.95 10.19
CA PRO A 21 2.74 8.96 10.33
C PRO A 21 3.36 7.58 10.58
N ASP A 22 2.63 6.73 11.30
CA ASP A 22 3.09 5.40 11.70
C ASP A 22 2.76 4.31 10.67
N ILE A 23 2.28 4.69 9.48
CA ILE A 23 1.92 3.75 8.42
C ILE A 23 2.76 4.02 7.17
N GLU A 24 3.26 2.95 6.57
CA GLU A 24 3.85 2.97 5.24
C GLU A 24 3.10 2.05 4.30
N THR A 25 2.98 2.47 3.04
CA THR A 25 2.41 1.66 1.98
C THR A 25 3.44 1.44 0.87
N LYS A 26 3.57 0.20 0.38
CA LYS A 26 4.46 -0.15 -0.74
C LYS A 26 3.72 -0.98 -1.77
N SER A 27 3.94 -0.66 -3.05
CA SER A 27 3.45 -1.49 -4.16
C SER A 27 4.50 -2.57 -4.48
N GLU A 28 4.13 -3.84 -4.33
CA GLU A 28 5.00 -5.01 -4.55
C GLU A 28 4.40 -5.91 -5.65
N GLY A 29 5.25 -6.70 -6.31
CA GLY A 29 4.84 -7.61 -7.39
C GLY A 29 4.86 -6.98 -8.80
N ASP A 30 4.66 -7.83 -9.80
CA ASP A 30 4.76 -7.49 -11.22
C ASP A 30 3.47 -7.77 -12.00
N GLY A 31 3.22 -6.94 -13.01
CA GLY A 31 2.07 -7.06 -13.91
C GLY A 31 0.74 -7.11 -13.15
N LEU A 32 -0.05 -8.14 -13.45
CA LEU A 32 -1.38 -8.39 -12.86
C LEU A 32 -1.34 -8.77 -11.38
N TYR A 33 -0.17 -9.17 -10.86
CA TYR A 33 0.01 -9.58 -9.47
C TYR A 33 0.46 -8.42 -8.58
N LYS A 34 0.44 -7.18 -9.09
CA LYS A 34 0.89 -6.02 -8.34
C LYS A 34 -0.10 -5.66 -7.23
N GLN A 35 0.39 -5.63 -6.00
CA GLN A 35 -0.36 -5.52 -4.75
C GLN A 35 0.15 -4.37 -3.89
N VAL A 36 -0.61 -3.99 -2.85
CA VAL A 36 -0.16 -3.03 -1.82
C VAL A 36 0.11 -3.77 -0.51
N ARG A 37 1.32 -3.59 0.02
CA ARG A 37 1.68 -3.93 1.39
C ARG A 37 1.51 -2.69 2.27
N VAL A 38 0.82 -2.86 3.39
CA VAL A 38 0.72 -1.86 4.46
C VAL A 38 1.60 -2.33 5.61
N LEU A 39 2.45 -1.44 6.10
CA LEU A 39 3.42 -1.67 7.15
C LEU A 39 3.14 -0.68 8.29
N TYR A 40 3.09 -1.16 9.52
CA TYR A 40 3.12 -0.31 10.70
C TYR A 40 4.58 -0.04 11.07
N LYS A 41 4.94 1.24 11.19
CA LYS A 41 6.26 1.76 11.55
C LYS A 41 6.34 2.31 12.97
N GLY A 42 5.19 2.45 13.64
CA GLY A 42 5.15 2.97 15.00
C GLY A 42 6.00 2.12 15.94
N VAL A 43 6.62 2.79 16.91
CA VAL A 43 7.60 2.25 17.85
C VAL A 43 7.08 0.93 18.46
N ILE A 44 7.89 -0.13 18.33
CA ILE A 44 7.79 -1.35 19.15
C ILE A 44 8.41 -1.06 20.52
#